data_AF-A0A2E7RRT7-F1
#
_entry.id   AF-A0A2E7RRT7-F1
#
_cell.length_a   1.000
_cell.length_b   1.000
_cell.length_c   1.000
_cell.angle_alpha   90.00
_cell.angle_beta   90.00
_cell.angle_gamma   90.00
#
_symmetry.space_group_name_H-M   'P 1'
#
loop_
_entity.id
_entity.type
_entity.pdbx_description
1 polymer ?
#
loop_
_entity_poly.entity_id
_entity_poly.type
_entity_poly.pdbx_seq_one_letter_code
_entity_poly.pdbx_strand_id
1 'polypeptide(L)'
;MDYEELFIFILPIICMISSQIGSLDKFFSGGLQNGIITEISGLRGTGKTHLALQFAIQTLSKNDKVLFIDTTVEFRPERFLQMLQSRNLPSSLLENLHVSHVTDTQKQIDVLEHLQNDHFSLLIIDNITDLFSFEYSKKEHL
;
A
#
# COMPACT_ATOMS: atom_id res chain seq x y z
N MET A 1 23.01 -11.58 3.02
CA MET A 1 22.39 -10.25 3.06
C MET A 1 21.05 -10.45 3.72
N ASP A 2 20.80 -9.82 4.85
CA ASP A 2 19.57 -10.02 5.63
C ASP A 2 18.38 -9.43 4.86
N TYR A 3 17.51 -10.30 4.33
CA TYR A 3 16.33 -9.95 3.52
C TYR A 3 15.13 -9.46 4.37
N GLU A 4 15.36 -8.87 5.54
CA GLU A 4 14.32 -8.50 6.52
C GLU A 4 13.88 -7.03 6.43
N GLU A 5 14.20 -6.34 5.34
CA GLU A 5 13.65 -5.01 5.06
C GLU A 5 12.42 -5.17 4.18
N LEU A 6 11.24 -5.10 4.78
CA LEU A 6 9.97 -5.02 4.05
C LEU A 6 9.78 -3.57 3.59
N PHE A 7 9.48 -3.37 2.31
CA PHE A 7 9.36 -2.05 1.69
C PHE A 7 7.95 -1.82 1.16
N ILE A 8 7.29 -0.79 1.70
CA ILE A 8 5.98 -0.37 1.20
C ILE A 8 6.14 0.89 0.38
N PHE A 9 5.66 0.84 -0.86
CA PHE A 9 5.60 2.00 -1.73
C PHE A 9 4.20 2.59 -1.69
N ILE A 10 4.13 3.89 -1.42
CA ILE A 10 2.89 4.66 -1.42
C ILE A 10 3.01 5.80 -2.42
N LEU A 11 2.09 5.85 -3.38
CA LEU A 11 2.01 6.95 -4.34
C LEU A 11 0.61 7.61 -4.26
N PRO A 12 0.49 8.79 -3.61
CA PRO A 12 -0.67 9.65 -3.78
C PRO A 12 -0.68 10.26 -5.18
N ILE A 13 -1.83 10.19 -5.87
CA ILE A 13 -1.97 10.57 -7.28
C ILE A 13 -2.70 11.91 -7.46
N ILE A 14 -3.54 12.31 -6.49
CA ILE A 14 -4.43 13.48 -6.65
C ILE A 14 -4.30 14.52 -5.52
N CYS A 15 -4.17 14.12 -4.25
CA CYS A 15 -4.14 15.07 -3.14
C CYS A 15 -3.22 14.64 -2.00
N MET A 16 -2.89 15.60 -1.11
CA MET A 16 -2.14 15.29 0.11
C MET A 16 -2.98 14.40 1.04
N ILE A 17 -2.36 13.34 1.56
CA ILE A 17 -3.01 12.34 2.41
C ILE A 17 -2.43 12.42 3.82
N SER A 18 -3.25 12.82 4.78
CA SER A 18 -2.89 12.82 6.20
C SER A 18 -2.90 11.39 6.76
N SER A 19 -1.96 11.10 7.65
CA SER A 19 -1.94 9.89 8.46
C SER A 19 -2.95 9.93 9.61
N GLN A 20 -3.63 11.05 9.85
CA GLN A 20 -4.47 11.32 11.03
C GLN A 20 -3.73 11.22 12.37
N ILE A 21 -2.40 11.20 12.34
CA ILE A 21 -1.53 11.20 13.52
C ILE A 21 -0.70 12.49 13.43
N GLY A 22 -1.02 13.48 14.27
CA GLY A 22 -0.44 14.83 14.13
C GLY A 22 1.09 14.88 14.17
N SER A 23 1.73 14.02 14.97
CA SER A 23 3.21 13.91 15.00
C SER A 23 3.78 13.34 13.69
N LEU A 24 3.09 12.38 13.09
CA LEU A 24 3.52 11.74 11.85
C LEU A 24 3.24 12.64 10.64
N ASP A 25 2.11 13.35 10.63
CA ASP A 25 1.85 14.38 9.62
C ASP A 25 2.91 15.48 9.68
N LYS A 26 3.31 15.91 10.88
CA LYS A 26 4.41 16.87 11.03
C LYS A 26 5.73 16.34 10.48
N PHE A 27 6.01 15.05 10.68
CA PHE A 27 7.19 14.38 10.09
C PHE A 27 7.12 14.39 8.55
N PHE A 28 5.95 14.13 7.97
CA PHE A 28 5.70 14.21 6.53
C PHE A 28 5.39 15.64 6.04
N SER A 29 5.69 16.69 6.80
CA SER A 29 5.42 18.09 6.41
C SER A 29 3.96 18.38 6.02
N GLY A 30 3.01 17.72 6.68
CA GLY A 30 1.56 17.86 6.50
C GLY A 30 0.85 16.55 6.09
N GLY A 31 1.60 15.55 5.63
CA GLY A 31 1.08 14.26 5.14
C GLY A 31 1.80 13.81 3.87
N LEU A 32 1.38 12.69 3.28
CA LEU A 32 1.95 12.21 2.02
C LEU A 32 1.58 13.18 0.89
N GLN A 33 2.59 13.73 0.21
CA GLN A 33 2.39 14.72 -0.84
C GLN A 33 2.10 14.08 -2.19
N ASN A 34 1.18 14.67 -2.95
CA ASN A 34 0.80 14.22 -4.28
C ASN A 34 2.01 14.10 -5.24
N GLY A 35 2.05 13.04 -6.02
CA GLY A 35 3.08 12.80 -7.04
C GLY A 35 4.42 12.34 -6.48
N ILE A 36 4.52 12.13 -5.15
CA ILE A 36 5.74 11.67 -4.50
C ILE A 36 5.61 10.20 -4.12
N ILE A 37 6.52 9.38 -4.61
CA ILE A 37 6.70 8.02 -4.13
C ILE A 37 7.28 8.08 -2.72
N THR A 38 6.56 7.53 -1.75
CA THR A 38 7.01 7.40 -0.36
C THR A 38 7.28 5.94 -0.06
N GLU A 39 8.50 5.66 0.40
CA GLU A 39 8.93 4.34 0.84
C GLU A 39 8.90 4.25 2.36
N ILE A 40 8.32 3.17 2.88
CA ILE A 40 8.33 2.84 4.31
C ILE A 40 9.07 1.52 4.47
N SER A 41 10.22 1.55 5.14
CA SER A 41 11.09 0.40 5.38
C SER A 41 11.22 0.03 6.85
N GLY A 42 11.63 -1.22 7.11
CA GLY A 42 11.93 -1.72 8.45
C GLY A 42 11.58 -3.20 8.65
N LEU A 43 11.89 -3.73 9.83
CA LEU A 43 11.71 -5.15 10.17
C LEU A 43 10.26 -5.62 10.12
N ARG A 44 10.04 -6.93 9.94
CA ARG A 44 8.68 -7.51 9.98
C ARG A 44 7.97 -7.16 11.30
N GLY A 45 6.69 -6.81 11.21
CA GLY A 45 5.87 -6.48 12.39
C GLY A 45 6.03 -5.06 12.95
N THR A 46 6.88 -4.20 12.38
CA THR A 46 7.04 -2.79 12.84
C THR A 46 5.86 -1.86 12.50
N GLY A 47 4.79 -2.38 11.89
CA GLY A 47 3.57 -1.63 11.62
C GLY A 47 3.48 -0.97 10.24
N LYS A 48 4.37 -1.30 9.31
CA LYS A 48 4.40 -0.71 7.96
C LYS A 48 3.08 -0.89 7.20
N THR A 49 2.59 -2.13 7.07
CA THR A 49 1.30 -2.41 6.42
C THR A 49 0.17 -1.66 7.12
N HIS A 50 0.20 -1.60 8.45
CA HIS A 50 -0.80 -0.86 9.23
C HIS A 50 -0.76 0.65 8.92
N LEU A 51 0.42 1.23 8.78
CA LEU A 51 0.60 2.62 8.36
C LEU A 51 0.15 2.85 6.91
N ALA A 52 0.39 1.91 5.99
CA ALA A 52 -0.13 2.00 4.63
C ALA A 52 -1.67 2.02 4.61
N LEU A 53 -2.28 1.12 5.39
CA LEU A 53 -3.74 1.06 5.55
C LEU A 53 -4.30 2.30 6.26
N GLN A 54 -3.51 2.98 7.09
CA GLN A 54 -3.87 4.28 7.66
C GLN A 54 -4.16 5.31 6.58
N PHE A 55 -3.25 5.44 5.62
CA PHE A 55 -3.41 6.36 4.49
C PHE A 55 -4.54 5.92 3.58
N ALA A 56 -4.73 4.61 3.38
CA ALA A 56 -5.87 4.09 2.63
C ALA A 56 -7.21 4.51 3.26
N ILE A 57 -7.38 4.36 4.57
CA ILE A 57 -8.61 4.78 5.27
C ILE A 57 -8.89 6.26 5.06
N GLN A 58 -7.87 7.12 5.14
CA GLN A 58 -8.03 8.55 4.95
C GLN A 58 -8.48 8.88 3.52
N THR A 59 -7.91 8.20 2.51
CA THR A 59 -8.31 8.35 1.11
C THR A 59 -9.75 7.88 0.89
N LEU A 60 -10.08 6.67 1.34
CA LEU A 60 -11.42 6.10 1.16
C LEU A 60 -12.49 6.94 1.85
N SER A 61 -12.17 7.56 2.99
CA SER A 61 -13.07 8.45 3.74
C SER A 61 -13.42 9.73 2.96
N LYS A 62 -12.64 10.09 1.93
CA LYS A 62 -12.97 11.16 0.96
C LYS A 62 -13.79 10.65 -0.23
N ASN A 63 -14.24 9.40 -0.19
CA ASN A 63 -14.90 8.69 -1.29
C ASN A 63 -14.00 8.50 -2.53
N ASP A 64 -12.68 8.52 -2.33
CA ASP A 64 -11.69 8.24 -3.35
C ASP A 64 -11.34 6.74 -3.40
N LYS A 65 -10.75 6.28 -4.51
CA LYS A 65 -10.34 4.87 -4.69
C LYS A 65 -8.89 4.62 -4.31
N VAL A 66 -8.63 3.44 -3.76
CA VAL A 66 -7.29 2.95 -3.39
C VAL A 66 -7.02 1.64 -4.12
N LEU A 67 -5.85 1.52 -4.75
CA LEU A 67 -5.33 0.23 -5.22
C LEU A 67 -4.27 -0.26 -4.24
N PHE A 68 -4.46 -1.46 -3.70
CA PHE A 68 -3.50 -2.18 -2.88
C PHE A 68 -2.98 -3.39 -3.66
N ILE A 69 -1.71 -3.36 -4.04
CA ILE A 69 -1.01 -4.48 -4.66
C ILE A 69 -0.34 -5.28 -3.56
N ASP A 70 -0.83 -6.50 -3.34
CA ASP A 70 -0.28 -7.45 -2.39
C ASP A 70 0.58 -8.49 -3.12
N THR A 71 1.89 -8.42 -2.94
CA THR A 71 2.84 -9.35 -3.58
C THR A 71 3.08 -10.61 -2.76
N THR A 72 2.71 -10.58 -1.47
CA THR A 72 2.95 -11.66 -0.50
C THR A 72 1.75 -12.58 -0.33
N VAL A 73 0.57 -12.14 -0.78
CA VAL A 73 -0.72 -12.81 -0.54
C VAL A 73 -1.02 -12.90 0.97
N GLU A 74 -0.47 -11.97 1.77
CA GLU A 74 -0.69 -11.87 3.22
C GLU A 74 -1.75 -10.84 3.61
N PHE A 75 -2.27 -10.05 2.66
CA PHE A 75 -3.37 -9.13 2.93
C PHE A 75 -4.60 -9.90 3.42
N ARG A 76 -5.22 -9.41 4.49
CA ARG A 76 -6.42 -10.00 5.11
C ARG A 76 -7.46 -8.89 5.29
N PRO A 77 -8.58 -8.90 4.54
CA PRO A 77 -9.62 -7.87 4.64
C PRO A 77 -10.14 -7.67 6.07
N GLU A 78 -10.13 -8.71 6.89
CA GLU A 78 -10.59 -8.69 8.28
C GLU A 78 -9.77 -7.72 9.13
N ARG A 79 -8.45 -7.60 8.86
CA ARG A 79 -7.59 -6.62 9.55
C ARG A 79 -8.01 -5.19 9.21
N PHE A 80 -8.35 -4.94 7.95
CA PHE A 80 -8.83 -3.64 7.52
C PHE A 80 -10.19 -3.31 8.14
N LEU A 81 -11.12 -4.27 8.15
CA LEU A 81 -12.40 -4.15 8.84
C LEU A 81 -12.25 -3.81 10.33
N GLN A 82 -11.33 -4.47 11.02
CA GLN A 82 -11.01 -4.18 12.43
C GLN A 82 -10.52 -2.74 12.61
N MET A 83 -9.68 -2.23 11.70
CA MET A 83 -9.23 -0.83 11.73
C MET A 83 -10.40 0.14 11.55
N LEU A 84 -11.32 -0.13 10.61
CA LEU A 84 -12.52 0.68 10.42
C LEU A 84 -13.42 0.69 11.66
N GLN A 85 -13.69 -0.49 12.23
CA GLN A 85 -14.51 -0.65 13.43
C GLN A 85 -13.92 0.10 14.63
N SER A 86 -12.60 0.03 14.83
CA SER A 86 -11.92 0.73 15.93
C SER A 86 -12.09 2.26 15.88
N ARG A 87 -12.50 2.80 14.72
CA ARG A 87 -12.70 4.23 14.47
C ARG A 87 -14.15 4.62 14.27
N ASN A 88 -15.08 3.69 14.43
CA ASN A 88 -16.49 3.88 14.10
C ASN A 88 -16.70 4.34 12.65
N LEU A 89 -15.87 3.85 11.73
CA LEU A 89 -16.02 4.12 10.29
C LEU A 89 -16.86 3.03 9.62
N PRO A 90 -17.64 3.38 8.58
CA PRO A 90 -18.51 2.42 7.92
C PRO A 90 -17.71 1.42 7.09
N SER A 91 -18.16 0.16 7.07
CA SER A 91 -17.55 -0.89 6.25
C SER A 91 -17.73 -0.66 4.74
N SER A 92 -18.66 0.21 4.33
CA SER A 92 -18.86 0.59 2.92
C SER A 92 -17.62 1.22 2.29
N LEU A 93 -16.66 1.72 3.10
CA LEU A 93 -15.36 2.18 2.59
C LEU A 93 -14.58 1.09 1.85
N LEU A 94 -14.87 -0.19 2.10
CA LEU A 94 -14.28 -1.31 1.35
C LEU A 94 -14.68 -1.33 -0.12
N GLU A 95 -15.81 -0.72 -0.50
CA GLU A 95 -16.28 -0.70 -1.89
C GLU A 95 -15.30 0.00 -2.83
N ASN A 96 -14.52 0.95 -2.30
CA ASN A 96 -13.50 1.71 -3.03
C ASN A 96 -12.07 1.19 -2.79
N LEU A 97 -11.90 0.11 -2.01
CA LEU A 97 -10.61 -0.54 -1.80
C LEU A 97 -10.46 -1.71 -2.78
N HIS A 98 -9.59 -1.53 -3.77
CA HIS A 98 -9.27 -2.57 -4.74
C HIS A 98 -7.98 -3.27 -4.30
N VAL A 99 -8.01 -4.60 -4.23
CA VAL A 99 -6.86 -5.42 -3.84
C VAL A 99 -6.48 -6.34 -5.00
N SER A 100 -5.24 -6.25 -5.45
CA SER A 100 -4.68 -7.11 -6.49
C SER A 100 -3.58 -7.97 -5.91
N HIS A 101 -3.81 -9.28 -5.88
CA HIS A 101 -2.77 -10.24 -5.51
C HIS A 101 -1.87 -10.52 -6.72
N VAL A 102 -0.57 -10.28 -6.55
CA VAL A 102 0.41 -10.38 -7.63
C VAL A 102 1.50 -11.36 -7.23
N THR A 103 1.73 -12.39 -8.04
CA THR A 103 2.65 -13.50 -7.72
C THR A 103 3.89 -13.55 -8.61
N ASP A 104 3.98 -12.66 -9.60
CA ASP A 104 5.06 -12.59 -10.57
C ASP A 104 5.18 -11.17 -11.15
N THR A 105 6.35 -10.83 -11.68
CA THR A 105 6.64 -9.47 -12.16
C THR A 105 5.77 -9.08 -13.36
N GLN A 106 5.38 -10.05 -14.20
CA GLN A 106 4.54 -9.76 -15.37
C GLN A 106 3.15 -9.28 -14.93
N LYS A 107 2.48 -9.98 -14.01
CA LYS A 107 1.22 -9.53 -13.43
C LYS A 107 1.33 -8.18 -12.75
N GLN A 108 2.48 -7.87 -12.14
CA GLN A 108 2.69 -6.57 -11.52
C GLN A 108 2.67 -5.46 -12.57
N ILE A 109 3.40 -5.66 -13.67
CA ILE A 109 3.43 -4.73 -14.80
C ILE A 109 2.02 -4.59 -15.39
N ASP A 110 1.32 -5.70 -15.62
CA ASP A 110 -0.03 -5.68 -16.17
C ASP A 110 -0.97 -4.84 -15.28
N VAL A 111 -0.97 -5.04 -13.96
CA VAL A 111 -1.78 -4.24 -13.03
C VAL A 111 -1.42 -2.75 -13.11
N LEU A 112 -0.14 -2.41 -13.21
CA LEU A 112 0.32 -1.02 -13.33
C LEU A 112 -0.05 -0.39 -14.67
N GLU A 113 -0.12 -1.15 -15.77
CA GLU A 113 -0.59 -0.65 -17.06
C GLU A 113 -2.10 -0.37 -17.02
N HIS A 114 -2.88 -1.21 -16.33
CA HIS A 114 -4.33 -1.02 -16.18
C HIS A 114 -4.68 0.19 -15.32
N LEU A 115 -3.78 0.67 -14.45
CA LEU A 115 -3.96 1.92 -13.70
C LEU A 115 -4.23 3.14 -14.59
N GLN A 116 -3.83 3.11 -15.87
CA GLN A 116 -4.11 4.22 -16.79
C GLN A 116 -5.60 4.34 -17.14
N ASN A 117 -6.35 3.25 -16.99
CA ASN A 117 -7.76 3.17 -17.37
C ASN A 117 -8.71 3.40 -16.18
N ASP A 118 -8.19 3.30 -14.95
CA ASP A 118 -8.96 3.43 -13.71
C ASP A 118 -8.42 4.56 -12.83
N HIS A 119 -9.32 5.39 -12.30
CA HIS A 119 -8.94 6.50 -11.43
C HIS A 119 -8.73 6.04 -9.98
N PHE A 120 -7.47 5.94 -9.58
CA PHE A 120 -7.06 5.75 -8.19
C PHE A 120 -6.41 7.01 -7.63
N SER A 121 -6.70 7.34 -6.37
CA SER A 121 -6.08 8.47 -5.66
C SER A 121 -4.86 8.05 -4.85
N LEU A 122 -4.73 6.75 -4.58
CA LEU A 122 -3.62 6.16 -3.84
C LEU A 122 -3.29 4.77 -4.36
N LEU A 123 -2.02 4.56 -4.70
CA LEU A 123 -1.44 3.24 -4.96
C LEU A 123 -0.59 2.82 -3.77
N ILE A 124 -0.83 1.61 -3.25
CA ILE A 124 -0.01 0.96 -2.23
C ILE A 124 0.54 -0.33 -2.82
N ILE A 125 1.83 -0.59 -2.64
CA ILE A 125 2.48 -1.86 -3.00
C ILE A 125 3.14 -2.42 -1.74
N ASP A 126 2.71 -3.59 -1.29
CA ASP A 126 3.22 -4.30 -0.12
C ASP A 126 3.47 -5.78 -0.48
N ASN A 127 4.70 -6.25 -0.68
CA ASN A 127 6.00 -5.58 -0.66
C ASN A 127 6.60 -5.50 -2.08
N ILE A 128 7.24 -4.40 -2.45
CA ILE A 128 7.83 -4.26 -3.80
C ILE A 128 8.96 -5.26 -4.08
N THR A 129 9.75 -5.65 -3.06
CA THR A 129 11.01 -6.38 -3.27
C THR A 129 10.85 -7.87 -3.44
N ASP A 130 9.72 -8.44 -3.05
CA ASP A 130 9.58 -9.89 -2.89
C ASP A 130 9.59 -10.61 -4.24
N LEU A 131 8.94 -10.03 -5.25
CA LEU A 131 8.89 -10.60 -6.60
C LEU A 131 10.26 -10.57 -7.29
N PHE A 132 10.98 -9.45 -7.16
CA PHE A 132 12.33 -9.32 -7.72
C PHE A 132 13.32 -10.25 -7.01
N SER A 133 13.30 -10.28 -5.67
CA SER A 133 14.21 -11.13 -4.89
C SER A 133 14.02 -12.62 -5.22
N PHE A 134 12.77 -13.05 -5.38
CA PHE A 134 12.45 -14.41 -5.79
C PHE A 134 12.97 -14.74 -7.20
N GLU A 135 12.78 -13.85 -8.18
CA GLU A 135 13.26 -14.07 -9.55
C GLU A 135 14.79 -14.05 -9.67
N TYR A 136 15.48 -13.15 -8.95
CA TYR A 136 16.95 -13.11 -8.94
C TYR A 136 17.54 -14.36 -8.29
N SER A 137 16.94 -14.88 -7.21
CA SER A 137 17.42 -16.12 -6.58
C SER A 137 17.34 -17.34 -7.51
N LYS A 138 16.35 -17.38 -8.41
CA LYS A 138 16.24 -18.46 -9.42
C LYS A 138 17.27 -18.36 -10.53
N LYS A 139 17.74 -17.16 -10.88
CA LYS A 139 18.74 -16.97 -11.95
C LYS A 139 20.15 -17.35 -11.53
N GLU A 140 20.47 -17.36 -10.23
CA GLU A 140 21.78 -17.83 -9.73
C GLU A 140 21.91 -19.37 -9.69
N HIS A 141 20.81 -20.10 -9.91
CA HIS A 141 20.77 -21.57 -9.93
C HIS A 141 20.68 -22.20 -11.34
N LEU A 142 20.91 -21.39 -12.39
CA LEU A 142 21.01 -21.82 -13.80
C LEU A 142 22.42 -21.56 -14.32
#